data_AF-A0A2G8JI15-F1
#
_entry.id   AF-A0A2G8JI15-F1
#
_cell.length_a   1.000
_cell.length_b   1.000
_cell.length_c   1.000
_cell.angle_alpha   90.00
_cell.angle_beta   90.00
_cell.angle_gamma   90.00
#
_symmetry.space_group_name_H-M   'P 1'
#
loop_
_entity.id
_entity.type
_entity.pdbx_description
1 polymer ?
#
loop_
_entity_poly.entity_id
_entity_poly.type
_entity_poly.pdbx_seq_one_letter_code
_entity_poly.pdbx_strand_id
1 'polypeptide(L)'
;MAVPHNEKDVSQIMDKAVKVVHEGIQAGDPVESLLPTAIVYGSDTIGSDIESTSKKAYKHLVFDLAKETYRAVQSEQEPVTQPTWMKPKRRPRKFLFAEPPKTVTEMRGAVNTQALRILGLGRPQAGETFIKYSVKKKRDKVDEILIQELREEEQEWVDYDDDELSVKMQLTESIFASLLTDTAAVVSRIQEARLSREQQPQSDSDIEF
;
A
#
# COMPACT_ATOMS: atom_id res chain seq x y z
N MET A 1 20.62 -19.79 -25.38
CA MET A 1 19.36 -19.96 -24.63
C MET A 1 18.25 -19.34 -25.46
N ALA A 2 17.06 -19.94 -25.51
CA ALA A 2 15.94 -19.48 -26.35
C ALA A 2 15.33 -18.14 -25.89
N VAL A 3 15.58 -17.74 -24.64
CA VAL A 3 15.01 -16.54 -24.02
C VAL A 3 16.15 -15.69 -23.44
N PRO A 4 16.19 -14.37 -23.73
CA PRO A 4 17.25 -13.50 -23.26
C PRO A 4 17.12 -13.22 -21.76
N HIS A 5 18.05 -13.78 -20.97
CA HIS A 5 18.16 -13.54 -19.52
C HIS A 5 19.49 -12.85 -19.21
N ASN A 6 19.63 -11.63 -19.73
CA ASN A 6 20.77 -10.74 -19.52
C ASN A 6 20.24 -9.37 -19.11
N GLU A 7 20.99 -8.67 -18.26
CA GLU A 7 20.64 -7.35 -17.73
C GLU A 7 20.24 -6.38 -18.84
N LYS A 8 21.03 -6.32 -19.93
CA LYS A 8 20.79 -5.40 -21.06
C LYS A 8 19.48 -5.69 -21.79
N ASP A 9 19.21 -6.95 -22.07
CA ASP A 9 18.03 -7.35 -22.86
C ASP A 9 16.75 -7.18 -22.04
N VAL A 10 16.79 -7.57 -20.75
CA VAL A 10 15.69 -7.39 -19.82
C VAL A 10 15.40 -5.90 -19.61
N SER A 11 16.44 -5.09 -19.44
CA SER A 11 16.31 -3.63 -19.30
C SER A 11 15.61 -2.99 -20.49
N GLN A 12 15.91 -3.42 -21.72
CA GLN A 12 15.22 -2.92 -22.92
C GLN A 12 13.73 -3.32 -22.98
N ILE A 13 13.39 -4.54 -22.56
CA ILE A 13 11.99 -5.00 -22.53
C ILE A 13 11.24 -4.25 -21.43
N MET A 14 11.85 -4.10 -20.26
CA MET A 14 11.32 -3.33 -19.12
C MET A 14 11.08 -1.87 -19.49
N ASP A 15 12.01 -1.23 -20.17
CA ASP A 15 11.87 0.17 -20.60
C ASP A 15 10.66 0.37 -21.54
N LYS A 16 10.38 -0.60 -22.42
CA LYS A 16 9.19 -0.60 -23.27
C LYS A 16 7.92 -0.85 -22.45
N ALA A 17 7.96 -1.83 -21.55
CA ALA A 17 6.84 -2.17 -20.68
C ALA A 17 6.44 -0.99 -19.79
N VAL A 18 7.40 -0.33 -19.13
CA VAL A 18 7.15 0.84 -18.28
C VAL A 18 6.52 1.98 -19.04
N LYS A 19 6.92 2.23 -20.30
CA LYS A 19 6.27 3.25 -21.14
C LYS A 19 4.80 2.92 -21.38
N VAL A 20 4.52 1.69 -21.80
CA VAL A 20 3.13 1.23 -22.05
C VAL A 20 2.29 1.32 -20.77
N VAL A 21 2.84 0.91 -19.63
CA VAL A 21 2.15 1.01 -18.33
C VAL A 21 1.89 2.46 -17.96
N HIS A 22 2.89 3.33 -18.11
CA HIS A 22 2.76 4.75 -17.79
C HIS A 22 1.72 5.46 -18.66
N GLU A 23 1.71 5.19 -19.96
CA GLU A 23 0.73 5.73 -20.91
C GLU A 23 -0.70 5.25 -20.58
N GLY A 24 -0.87 3.96 -20.29
CA GLY A 24 -2.17 3.41 -19.89
C GLY A 24 -2.71 4.01 -18.59
N ILE A 25 -1.84 4.23 -17.60
CA ILE A 25 -2.22 4.88 -16.34
C ILE A 25 -2.61 6.34 -16.56
N GLN A 26 -1.91 7.07 -17.43
CA GLN A 26 -2.31 8.45 -17.79
C GLN A 26 -3.66 8.50 -18.51
N ALA A 27 -3.98 7.47 -19.30
CA ALA A 27 -5.28 7.36 -19.96
C ALA A 27 -6.44 7.03 -18.98
N GLY A 28 -6.14 6.69 -17.73
CA GLY A 28 -7.13 6.32 -16.71
C GLY A 28 -7.52 4.85 -16.73
N ASP A 29 -6.79 4.01 -17.46
CA ASP A 29 -7.05 2.56 -17.46
C ASP A 29 -6.65 1.95 -16.11
N PRO A 30 -7.46 1.02 -15.56
CA PRO A 30 -7.06 0.33 -14.35
C PRO A 30 -5.78 -0.47 -14.63
N VAL A 31 -4.77 -0.29 -13.77
CA VAL A 31 -3.45 -0.93 -13.91
C VAL A 31 -3.61 -2.43 -14.19
N GLU A 32 -4.56 -3.09 -13.50
CA GLU A 32 -4.84 -4.52 -13.58
C GLU A 32 -5.34 -5.00 -14.96
N SER A 33 -6.02 -4.15 -15.75
CA SER A 33 -6.50 -4.53 -17.09
C SER A 33 -5.48 -4.31 -18.20
N LEU A 34 -4.35 -3.65 -17.91
CA LEU A 34 -3.31 -3.40 -18.90
C LEU A 34 -2.68 -4.73 -19.35
N LEU A 35 -2.66 -4.93 -20.67
CA LEU A 35 -2.05 -6.07 -21.34
C LEU A 35 -0.81 -5.62 -22.10
N PRO A 36 0.16 -6.52 -22.35
CA PRO A 36 1.33 -6.16 -23.13
C PRO A 36 0.94 -5.83 -24.59
N THR A 37 1.36 -4.65 -25.06
CA THR A 37 1.12 -4.19 -26.44
C THR A 37 2.10 -4.85 -27.43
N ALA A 38 1.80 -4.83 -28.73
CA ALA A 38 2.68 -5.31 -29.80
C ALA A 38 4.11 -4.72 -29.74
N ILE A 39 4.27 -3.52 -29.17
CA ILE A 39 5.56 -2.85 -28.93
C ILE A 39 6.48 -3.68 -28.02
N VAL A 40 5.90 -4.37 -27.03
CA VAL A 40 6.62 -5.22 -26.08
C VAL A 40 6.98 -6.55 -26.74
N TYR A 41 6.03 -7.15 -27.48
CA TYR A 41 6.18 -8.47 -28.07
C TYR A 41 7.17 -8.55 -29.24
N GLY A 42 7.33 -7.51 -30.06
CA GLY A 42 8.28 -7.51 -31.17
C GLY A 42 7.99 -8.57 -32.26
N SER A 43 8.76 -8.57 -33.35
CA SER A 43 8.54 -9.46 -34.50
C SER A 43 8.94 -10.92 -34.26
N ASP A 44 9.76 -11.18 -33.24
CA ASP A 44 10.28 -12.48 -32.81
C ASP A 44 9.23 -13.36 -32.08
N THR A 45 8.02 -12.84 -31.87
CA THR A 45 6.91 -13.55 -31.22
C THR A 45 5.75 -13.89 -32.15
N ILE A 46 5.89 -13.61 -33.45
CA ILE A 46 4.84 -13.82 -34.47
C ILE A 46 4.73 -15.31 -34.88
N GLY A 47 5.79 -16.09 -34.68
CA GLY A 47 5.82 -17.51 -34.99
C GLY A 47 4.90 -18.36 -34.10
N SER A 48 4.64 -19.59 -34.53
CA SER A 48 3.97 -20.64 -33.73
C SER A 48 4.93 -21.73 -33.25
N ASP A 49 6.23 -21.56 -33.48
CA ASP A 49 7.29 -22.43 -33.00
C ASP A 49 7.45 -22.36 -31.47
N ILE A 50 8.09 -23.37 -30.89
CA ILE A 50 8.33 -23.42 -29.44
C ILE A 50 9.17 -22.23 -28.96
N GLU A 51 10.05 -21.69 -29.81
CA GLU A 51 10.92 -20.59 -29.45
C GLU A 51 10.16 -19.26 -29.38
N SER A 52 9.33 -18.96 -30.37
CA SER A 52 8.47 -17.76 -30.37
C SER A 52 7.43 -17.77 -29.26
N THR A 53 6.81 -18.92 -28.97
CA THR A 53 5.87 -19.07 -27.85
C THR A 53 6.56 -18.86 -26.50
N SER A 54 7.77 -19.41 -26.31
CA SER A 54 8.59 -19.19 -25.12
C SER A 54 9.01 -17.72 -24.95
N LYS A 55 9.44 -17.06 -26.03
CA LYS A 55 9.78 -15.62 -26.04
C LYS A 55 8.56 -14.76 -25.70
N LYS A 56 7.38 -15.10 -26.22
CA LYS A 56 6.13 -14.40 -25.94
C LYS A 56 5.74 -14.52 -24.46
N ALA A 57 5.77 -15.73 -23.91
CA ALA A 57 5.48 -15.98 -22.50
C ALA A 57 6.45 -15.22 -21.58
N TYR A 58 7.75 -15.21 -21.90
CA TYR A 58 8.73 -14.47 -21.12
C TYR A 58 8.50 -12.95 -21.18
N LYS A 59 8.27 -12.38 -22.36
CA LYS A 59 7.98 -10.95 -22.49
C LYS A 59 6.70 -10.54 -21.77
N HIS A 60 5.70 -11.42 -21.73
CA HIS A 60 4.50 -11.24 -20.92
C HIS A 60 4.85 -11.19 -19.43
N LEU A 61 5.63 -12.15 -18.93
CA LEU A 61 6.08 -12.17 -17.54
C LEU A 61 6.89 -10.92 -17.16
N VAL A 62 7.80 -10.47 -18.03
CA VAL A 62 8.56 -9.23 -17.81
C VAL A 62 7.63 -8.01 -17.80
N PHE A 63 6.59 -7.99 -18.63
CA PHE A 63 5.59 -6.92 -18.58
C PHE A 63 4.77 -6.94 -17.28
N ASP A 64 4.32 -8.11 -16.83
CA ASP A 64 3.57 -8.25 -15.58
C ASP A 64 4.43 -7.81 -14.38
N LEU A 65 5.71 -8.20 -14.37
CA LEU A 65 6.68 -7.73 -13.37
C LEU A 65 6.88 -6.21 -13.43
N ALA A 66 6.99 -5.62 -14.62
CA ALA A 66 7.09 -4.17 -14.79
C ALA A 66 5.87 -3.45 -14.20
N LYS A 67 4.68 -4.00 -14.43
CA LYS A 67 3.40 -3.48 -13.94
C LYS A 67 3.29 -3.60 -12.42
N GLU A 68 3.68 -4.74 -11.85
CA GLU A 68 3.67 -4.95 -10.40
C GLU A 68 4.66 -4.03 -9.68
N THR A 69 5.89 -3.95 -10.19
CA THR A 69 6.92 -3.05 -9.63
C THR A 69 6.56 -1.58 -9.78
N TYR A 70 5.96 -1.17 -10.91
CA TYR A 70 5.43 0.18 -11.10
C TYR A 70 4.35 0.51 -10.06
N ARG A 71 3.37 -0.38 -9.86
CA ARG A 71 2.32 -0.22 -8.85
C ARG A 71 2.90 -0.12 -7.45
N ALA A 72 3.88 -0.97 -7.14
CA ALA A 72 4.52 -0.96 -5.84
C ALA A 72 5.21 0.40 -5.58
N VAL A 73 5.97 0.92 -6.56
CA VAL A 73 6.62 2.24 -6.45
C VAL A 73 5.57 3.35 -6.28
N GLN A 74 4.47 3.31 -7.02
CA GLN A 74 3.40 4.29 -6.88
C GLN A 74 2.69 4.22 -5.52
N SER A 75 2.43 3.01 -5.00
CA SER A 75 1.76 2.80 -3.71
C SER A 75 2.59 3.28 -2.51
N GLU A 76 3.93 3.30 -2.63
CA GLU A 76 4.81 3.88 -1.62
C GLU A 76 4.77 5.42 -1.63
N GLN A 77 4.39 6.03 -2.76
CA GLN A 77 4.25 7.49 -2.90
C GLN A 77 2.87 8.01 -2.49
N GLU A 78 1.84 7.16 -2.53
CA GLU A 78 0.48 7.57 -2.20
C GLU A 78 0.42 8.05 -0.74
N PRO A 79 -0.08 9.28 -0.48
CA PRO A 79 -0.15 9.80 0.87
C PRO A 79 -0.95 8.84 1.74
N VAL A 80 -0.47 8.62 2.97
CA VAL A 80 -1.16 7.79 3.93
C VAL A 80 -2.54 8.42 4.19
N THR A 81 -3.61 7.72 3.79
CA THR A 81 -5.01 8.15 3.96
C THR A 81 -5.49 8.09 5.41
N GLN A 82 -4.57 8.05 6.38
CA GLN A 82 -4.90 7.92 7.79
C GLN A 82 -5.39 9.27 8.35
N PRO A 83 -6.46 9.25 9.15
CA PRO A 83 -6.89 10.43 9.89
C PRO A 83 -5.79 10.95 10.82
N THR A 84 -5.77 12.26 11.04
CA THR A 84 -4.73 12.96 11.83
C THR A 84 -4.64 12.54 13.30
N TRP A 85 -5.70 11.92 13.83
CA TRP A 85 -5.75 11.41 15.20
C TRP A 85 -5.21 9.98 15.33
N MET A 86 -4.92 9.30 14.22
CA MET A 86 -4.21 8.02 14.22
C MET A 86 -2.70 8.25 14.24
N LYS A 87 -1.96 7.36 14.89
CA LYS A 87 -0.49 7.38 14.86
C LYS A 87 -0.01 7.14 13.41
N PRO A 88 0.95 7.91 12.88
CA PRO A 88 1.46 7.69 11.54
C PRO A 88 2.13 6.32 11.43
N LYS A 89 1.56 5.40 10.65
CA LYS A 89 2.20 4.10 10.39
C LYS A 89 3.43 4.28 9.51
N ARG A 90 4.57 3.76 9.99
CA ARG A 90 5.79 3.64 9.18
C ARG A 90 5.65 2.41 8.28
N ARG A 91 5.27 2.61 7.01
CA ARG A 91 5.33 1.52 6.02
C ARG A 91 6.79 1.09 5.84
N PRO A 92 7.10 -0.21 5.83
CA PRO A 92 8.43 -0.66 5.45
C PRO A 92 8.72 -0.14 4.04
N ARG A 93 9.77 0.69 3.92
CA ARG A 93 10.19 1.24 2.63
C ARG A 93 10.81 0.12 1.82
N LYS A 94 10.05 -0.40 0.86
CA LYS A 94 10.56 -1.40 -0.09
C LYS A 94 11.53 -0.73 -1.07
N PHE A 95 11.32 0.57 -1.31
CA PHE A 95 12.14 1.36 -2.19
C PHE A 95 12.93 2.42 -1.44
N LEU A 96 14.26 2.26 -1.43
CA LEU A 96 15.19 3.22 -0.87
C LEU A 96 15.45 4.35 -1.90
N PHE A 97 14.47 5.22 -2.11
CA PHE A 97 14.65 6.47 -2.87
C PHE A 97 14.98 7.63 -1.92
N ALA A 98 15.92 8.49 -2.32
CA ALA A 98 16.16 9.76 -1.63
C ALA A 98 14.97 10.72 -1.82
N GLU A 99 14.42 10.75 -3.04
CA GLU A 99 13.21 11.48 -3.41
C GLU A 99 12.31 10.58 -4.27
N PRO A 100 10.98 10.66 -4.12
CA PRO A 100 10.06 9.85 -4.91
C PRO A 100 10.18 10.20 -6.42
N PRO A 101 10.30 9.20 -7.32
CA PRO A 101 10.37 9.45 -8.76
C PRO A 101 9.10 10.16 -9.24
N LYS A 102 9.26 11.36 -9.82
CA LYS A 102 8.15 12.16 -10.36
C LYS A 102 8.11 12.12 -11.88
N THR A 103 9.27 11.93 -12.51
CA THR A 103 9.39 11.90 -13.97
C THR A 103 9.34 10.47 -14.49
N VAL A 104 8.81 10.26 -15.71
CA VAL A 104 8.77 8.95 -16.38
C VAL A 104 10.15 8.30 -16.48
N THR A 105 11.19 9.10 -16.66
CA THR A 105 12.59 8.66 -16.73
C THR A 105 13.10 8.13 -15.39
N GLU A 106 12.76 8.82 -14.30
CA GLU A 106 13.08 8.39 -12.93
C GLU A 106 12.29 7.14 -12.56
N MET A 107 11.01 7.10 -12.90
CA MET A 107 10.13 5.95 -12.69
C MET A 107 10.65 4.72 -13.44
N ARG A 108 11.12 4.91 -14.68
CA ARG A 108 11.79 3.86 -15.45
C ARG A 108 13.05 3.35 -14.76
N GLY A 109 13.93 4.24 -14.30
CA GLY A 109 15.14 3.86 -13.58
C GLY A 109 14.85 3.08 -12.30
N ALA A 110 13.87 3.56 -11.53
CA ALA A 110 13.38 2.94 -10.31
C ALA A 110 12.83 1.52 -10.56
N VAL A 111 11.86 1.40 -11.47
CA VAL A 111 11.22 0.13 -11.82
C VAL A 111 12.25 -0.86 -12.38
N ASN A 112 13.11 -0.43 -13.29
CA ASN A 112 14.10 -1.29 -13.93
C ASN A 112 15.13 -1.81 -12.91
N THR A 113 15.62 -0.95 -12.00
CA THR A 113 16.53 -1.36 -10.92
C THR A 113 15.90 -2.44 -10.02
N GLN A 114 14.62 -2.29 -9.69
CA GLN A 114 13.90 -3.22 -8.83
C GLN A 114 13.56 -4.52 -9.55
N ALA A 115 13.09 -4.44 -10.79
CA ALA A 115 12.83 -5.60 -11.61
C ALA A 115 14.10 -6.45 -11.83
N LEU A 116 15.23 -5.81 -12.13
CA LEU A 116 16.52 -6.51 -12.27
C LEU A 116 16.94 -7.18 -10.97
N ARG A 117 16.67 -6.56 -9.81
CA ARG A 117 16.92 -7.17 -8.49
C ARG A 117 16.07 -8.42 -8.28
N ILE A 118 14.76 -8.34 -8.52
CA ILE A 118 13.84 -9.49 -8.38
C ILE A 118 14.26 -10.64 -9.30
N LEU A 119 14.73 -10.32 -10.52
CA LEU A 119 15.24 -11.30 -11.47
C LEU A 119 16.66 -11.82 -11.15
N GLY A 120 17.29 -11.34 -10.08
CA GLY A 120 18.65 -11.72 -9.68
C GLY A 120 19.75 -11.21 -10.63
N LEU A 121 19.43 -10.26 -11.52
CA LEU A 121 20.34 -9.64 -12.47
C LEU A 121 20.92 -8.30 -11.96
N GLY A 122 20.29 -7.72 -10.94
CA GLY A 122 20.67 -6.42 -10.37
C GLY A 122 21.79 -6.52 -9.33
N ARG A 123 22.46 -5.38 -9.08
CA ARG A 123 23.40 -5.27 -7.96
C ARG A 123 22.65 -5.26 -6.62
N PRO A 124 23.19 -5.90 -5.56
CA PRO A 124 22.66 -5.75 -4.21
C PRO A 124 22.74 -4.27 -3.78
N GLN A 125 21.77 -3.82 -3.00
CA GLN A 125 21.70 -2.41 -2.64
C GLN A 125 22.73 -2.11 -1.55
N ALA A 126 23.55 -1.05 -1.76
CA ALA A 126 24.46 -0.55 -0.74
C ALA A 126 23.65 0.00 0.46
N GLY A 127 23.45 -0.85 1.46
CA GLY A 127 22.51 -0.66 2.57
C GLY A 127 22.08 -2.01 3.17
N GLU A 128 22.09 -3.07 2.37
CA GLU A 128 22.11 -4.48 2.80
C GLU A 128 23.50 -4.87 3.33
N THR A 129 24.24 -3.91 3.92
CA THR A 129 25.43 -4.28 4.69
C THR A 129 24.94 -5.02 5.92
N PHE A 130 24.92 -6.33 5.76
CA PHE A 130 24.80 -7.33 6.78
C PHE A 130 25.41 -6.84 8.09
N ILE A 131 24.65 -6.99 9.18
CA ILE A 131 25.22 -6.72 10.49
C ILE A 131 26.53 -7.52 10.61
N LYS A 132 27.56 -6.84 11.12
CA LYS A 132 28.89 -7.37 11.39
C LYS A 132 28.87 -8.40 12.52
N TYR A 133 28.01 -9.41 12.43
CA TYR A 133 28.04 -10.58 13.31
C TYR A 133 28.81 -11.70 12.61
N SER A 134 30.02 -11.94 13.13
CA SER A 134 30.84 -13.15 12.96
C SER A 134 31.30 -13.49 11.54
N VAL A 135 32.46 -12.92 11.21
CA VAL A 135 33.32 -13.04 10.00
C VAL A 135 33.77 -14.49 9.64
N LYS A 136 33.24 -15.56 10.23
CA LYS A 136 33.83 -16.91 10.11
C LYS A 136 33.00 -18.00 9.44
N LYS A 137 31.76 -17.75 9.00
CA LYS A 137 30.95 -18.76 8.27
C LYS A 137 30.36 -18.16 7.01
N LYS A 138 30.54 -18.84 5.87
CA LYS A 138 29.72 -18.58 4.68
C LYS A 138 28.27 -18.86 5.07
N ARG A 139 27.41 -17.85 5.00
CA ARG A 139 25.97 -18.04 5.18
C ARG A 139 25.41 -18.70 3.94
N ASP A 140 24.49 -19.63 4.13
CA ASP A 140 23.72 -20.17 3.01
C ASP A 140 22.75 -19.10 2.51
N LYS A 141 22.31 -19.18 1.25
CA LYS A 141 21.23 -18.32 0.72
C LYS A 141 19.97 -18.43 1.56
N VAL A 142 19.73 -19.61 2.14
CA VAL A 142 18.63 -19.84 3.09
C VAL A 142 18.80 -18.99 4.34
N ASP A 143 20.00 -18.91 4.92
CA ASP A 143 20.26 -18.06 6.09
C ASP A 143 20.05 -16.58 5.76
N GLU A 144 20.39 -16.15 4.55
CA GLU A 144 20.19 -14.78 4.10
C GLU A 144 18.71 -14.43 3.95
N ILE A 145 17.91 -15.32 3.35
CA ILE A 145 16.46 -15.17 3.23
C ILE A 145 15.80 -15.12 4.61
N LEU A 146 16.14 -16.05 5.51
CA LEU A 146 15.58 -16.10 6.87
C LEU A 146 15.88 -14.82 7.65
N ILE A 147 17.09 -14.27 7.53
CA ILE A 147 17.44 -13.01 8.20
C ILE A 147 16.64 -11.83 7.64
N GLN A 148 16.36 -11.83 6.33
CA GLN A 148 15.52 -10.81 5.71
C GLN A 148 14.08 -10.92 6.20
N GLU A 149 13.49 -12.12 6.15
CA GLU A 149 12.13 -12.40 6.60
C GLU A 149 11.94 -11.99 8.07
N LEU A 150 12.86 -12.40 8.96
CA LEU A 150 12.80 -12.02 10.37
C LEU A 150 12.81 -10.50 10.59
N ARG A 151 13.54 -9.74 9.78
CA ARG A 151 13.57 -8.26 9.90
C ARG A 151 12.28 -7.63 9.41
N GLU A 152 11.71 -8.17 8.34
CA GLU A 152 10.44 -7.70 7.79
C GLU A 152 9.31 -7.94 8.80
N GLU A 153 9.32 -9.08 9.50
CA GLU A 153 8.30 -9.45 10.49
C GLU A 153 8.47 -8.82 11.88
N GLU A 154 9.71 -8.59 12.35
CA GLU A 154 9.98 -8.11 13.72
C GLU A 154 9.31 -6.76 14.02
N GLN A 155 9.24 -5.86 13.03
CA GLN A 155 8.60 -4.56 13.22
C GLN A 155 7.09 -4.71 13.47
N GLU A 156 6.43 -5.68 12.85
CA GLU A 156 4.99 -5.91 12.98
C GLU A 156 4.65 -6.57 14.32
N TRP A 157 5.55 -7.37 14.90
CA TRP A 157 5.30 -8.08 16.17
C TRP A 157 5.24 -7.17 17.41
N VAL A 158 5.74 -5.94 17.30
CA VAL A 158 5.76 -4.96 18.40
C VAL A 158 4.77 -3.82 18.14
N ASP A 159 4.12 -3.79 16.96
CA ASP A 159 3.15 -2.74 16.61
C ASP A 159 1.75 -3.08 17.14
N TYR A 160 1.38 -2.45 18.25
CA TYR A 160 0.04 -2.54 18.85
C TYR A 160 -0.84 -1.34 18.54
N ASP A 161 -0.48 -0.48 17.57
CA ASP A 161 -1.20 0.77 17.34
C ASP A 161 -2.67 0.54 16.97
N ASP A 162 -2.98 -0.51 16.22
CA ASP A 162 -4.35 -0.87 15.84
C ASP A 162 -5.17 -1.39 17.04
N ASP A 163 -4.57 -2.24 17.87
CA ASP A 163 -5.22 -2.77 19.07
C ASP A 163 -5.50 -1.65 20.09
N GLU A 164 -4.50 -0.80 20.34
CA GLU A 164 -4.67 0.38 21.19
C GLU A 164 -5.78 1.29 20.68
N LEU A 165 -5.81 1.52 19.37
CA LEU A 165 -6.81 2.37 18.74
C LEU A 165 -8.20 1.78 18.88
N SER A 166 -8.35 0.47 18.66
CA SER A 166 -9.60 -0.26 18.82
C SER A 166 -10.15 -0.08 20.24
N VAL A 167 -9.32 -0.30 21.26
CA VAL A 167 -9.70 -0.13 22.66
C VAL A 167 -10.09 1.32 22.96
N LYS A 168 -9.31 2.29 22.45
CA LYS A 168 -9.60 3.72 22.63
C LYS A 168 -10.93 4.12 21.98
N MET A 169 -11.23 3.62 20.78
CA MET A 169 -12.48 3.91 20.08
C MET A 169 -13.67 3.28 20.80
N GLN A 170 -13.56 2.02 21.23
CA GLN A 170 -14.61 1.35 21.99
C GLN A 170 -14.94 2.08 23.30
N LEU A 171 -13.92 2.51 24.03
CA LEU A 171 -14.11 3.29 25.25
C LEU A 171 -14.77 4.64 24.96
N THR A 172 -14.32 5.33 23.91
CA THR A 172 -14.87 6.63 23.49
C THR A 172 -16.34 6.49 23.09
N GLU A 173 -16.69 5.45 22.33
CA GLU A 173 -18.05 5.17 21.91
C GLU A 173 -18.96 4.88 23.11
N SER A 174 -18.49 4.10 24.08
CA SER A 174 -19.23 3.82 25.31
C SER A 174 -19.49 5.10 26.14
N ILE A 175 -18.48 5.96 26.29
CA ILE A 175 -18.62 7.23 27.01
C ILE A 175 -19.60 8.15 26.28
N PHE A 176 -19.45 8.26 24.95
CA PHE A 176 -20.30 9.11 24.13
C PHE A 176 -21.76 8.66 24.15
N ALA A 177 -22.02 7.34 24.08
CA ALA A 177 -23.36 6.77 24.21
C ALA A 177 -23.99 7.08 25.58
N SER A 178 -23.21 6.99 26.67
CA SER A 178 -23.69 7.37 28.01
C SER A 178 -24.07 8.84 28.07
N LEU A 179 -23.19 9.73 27.57
CA LEU A 179 -23.43 11.18 27.57
C LEU A 179 -24.66 11.56 26.74
N LEU A 180 -24.86 10.95 25.57
CA LEU A 180 -26.05 11.17 24.74
C LEU A 180 -27.32 10.69 25.45
N THR A 181 -27.27 9.53 26.11
CA THR A 181 -28.41 8.98 26.84
C THR A 181 -28.79 9.85 28.03
N ASP A 182 -27.80 10.28 28.82
CA ASP A 182 -28.01 11.19 29.96
C ASP A 182 -28.58 12.53 29.50
N THR A 183 -28.04 13.08 28.41
CA THR A 183 -28.54 14.34 27.83
C THR A 183 -29.98 14.19 27.35
N ALA A 184 -30.29 13.11 26.63
CA ALA A 184 -31.65 12.82 26.17
C ALA A 184 -32.62 12.70 27.35
N ALA A 185 -32.23 11.97 28.42
CA ALA A 185 -33.03 11.81 29.62
C ALA A 185 -33.29 13.16 30.32
N VAL A 186 -32.30 14.03 30.43
CA VAL A 186 -32.45 15.37 31.02
C VAL A 186 -33.39 16.23 30.17
N VAL A 187 -33.24 16.22 28.84
CA VAL A 187 -34.12 16.97 27.92
C VAL A 187 -35.56 16.47 28.02
N SER A 188 -35.78 15.16 28.04
CA SER A 188 -37.12 14.56 28.23
C SER A 188 -37.75 15.01 29.55
N ARG A 189 -37.01 14.99 30.66
CA ARG A 189 -37.51 15.47 31.97
C ARG A 189 -37.89 16.94 31.95
N ILE A 190 -37.10 17.79 31.30
CA ILE A 190 -37.42 19.22 31.15
C ILE A 190 -38.72 19.39 30.36
N GLN A 191 -38.90 18.62 29.30
CA GLN A 191 -40.09 18.68 28.46
C GLN A 191 -41.34 18.19 29.20
N GLU A 192 -41.25 17.09 29.93
CA GLU A 192 -42.33 16.57 30.79
C GLU A 192 -42.71 17.58 31.89
N ALA A 193 -41.73 18.22 32.53
CA ALA A 193 -41.96 19.25 33.53
C ALA A 193 -42.64 20.49 32.94
N ARG A 194 -42.28 20.89 31.71
CA ARG A 194 -42.95 22.00 30.99
C ARG A 194 -44.41 21.66 30.66
N LEU A 195 -44.67 20.47 30.10
CA LEU A 195 -46.02 20.01 29.76
C LEU A 195 -46.91 19.92 31.00
N SER A 196 -46.37 19.40 32.10
CA SER A 196 -47.11 19.32 33.38
C SER A 196 -47.46 20.69 33.95
N ARG A 197 -46.61 21.70 33.72
CA ARG A 197 -46.83 23.09 34.15
C ARG A 197 -47.86 23.82 33.29
N GLU A 198 -47.96 23.50 32.00
CA GLU A 198 -49.02 23.99 31.11
C GLU A 198 -50.37 23.32 31.38
N GLN A 199 -50.38 22.11 31.95
CA GLN A 199 -51.59 21.36 32.32
C GLN A 199 -52.15 21.70 33.70
N GLN A 200 -51.43 22.43 34.55
CA GLN A 200 -52.01 23.00 35.78
C GLN A 200 -52.77 24.29 35.41
N PRO A 201 -54.12 24.30 35.43
CA PRO A 201 -54.86 25.55 35.29
C PRO A 201 -54.60 26.39 36.54
N GLN A 202 -54.55 27.72 36.37
CA GLN A 202 -54.53 28.68 37.48
C GLN A 202 -55.68 28.37 38.45
N SER A 203 -55.40 27.70 39.56
CA SER A 203 -56.32 27.48 40.68
C SER A 203 -55.96 28.42 41.84
N ASP A 204 -55.64 29.67 41.51
CA ASP A 204 -55.41 30.75 42.48
C ASP A 204 -56.04 32.06 41.94
N SER A 205 -57.30 31.93 41.53
CA SER A 205 -58.27 33.00 41.58
C SER A 205 -59.48 32.39 42.28
N ASP A 206 -59.65 32.71 43.56
CA ASP A 206 -60.91 32.77 44.32
C ASP A 206 -60.64 32.51 45.81
N ILE A 207 -60.11 33.53 46.49
CA ILE A 207 -60.54 33.80 47.87
C ILE A 207 -61.13 35.22 47.85
N GLU A 208 -62.45 35.23 47.69
CA GLU A 208 -63.34 36.36 47.92
C GLU A 208 -63.45 36.67 49.44
N PHE A 209 -63.54 37.97 49.72
CA PHE A 209 -63.84 38.70 50.98
C PHE A 209 -62.75 38.82 52.07
#